data_AF-A0A2C6U4D1-F1
#
_entry.id   AF-A0A2C6U4D1-F1
#
_cell.length_a   1.000
_cell.length_b   1.000
_cell.length_c   1.000
_cell.angle_alpha   90.00
_cell.angle_beta   90.00
_cell.angle_gamma   90.00
#
_symmetry.space_group_name_H-M   'P 1'
#
loop_
_entity.id
_entity.type
_entity.pdbx_description
1 polymer ?
#
loop_
_entity_poly.entity_id
_entity_poly.type
_entity_poly.pdbx_seq_one_letter_code
_entity_poly.pdbx_strand_id
1 'polypeptide(L)'
;MELDVLIMPNLAKMEFSVHPDYWKDELIRVKQFFISNKIYTTGPIIFTREITGMAEMSFVTYMALNDEIEDIPELNIKYVPTLEIFPTISHRCFDDEDFEEVYEGIKNHALEHELTLSDKPFYHVMVDYFGGQAYEIHAEIDMDGVDME
;
A
#
# COMPACT_ATOMS: atom_id res chain seq x y z
N MET A 1 -16.93 -6.53 -3.12
CA MET A 1 -15.90 -5.79 -3.87
C MET A 1 -16.56 -4.58 -4.47
N GLU A 2 -15.86 -3.46 -4.47
CA GLU A 2 -16.43 -2.15 -4.80
C GLU A 2 -15.50 -1.42 -5.77
N LEU A 3 -16.07 -0.64 -6.69
CA LEU A 3 -15.30 0.30 -7.50
C LEU A 3 -14.94 1.49 -6.62
N ASP A 4 -13.65 1.84 -6.59
CA ASP A 4 -13.12 2.77 -5.61
C ASP A 4 -11.92 3.56 -6.14
N VAL A 5 -11.40 4.47 -5.33
CA VAL A 5 -10.21 5.28 -5.60
C VAL A 5 -9.30 5.32 -4.38
N LEU A 6 -7.98 5.21 -4.61
CA LEU A 6 -6.98 5.39 -3.57
C LEU A 6 -6.17 6.66 -3.87
N ILE A 7 -6.43 7.71 -3.10
CA ILE A 7 -5.72 8.99 -3.20
C ILE A 7 -5.20 9.35 -1.82
N MET A 8 -3.88 9.55 -1.70
CA MET A 8 -3.25 9.95 -0.44
C MET A 8 -2.16 11.01 -0.69
N PRO A 9 -2.29 12.23 -0.14
CA PRO A 9 -1.28 13.27 -0.27
C PRO A 9 -0.20 13.17 0.82
N ASN A 10 0.88 13.94 0.62
CA ASN A 10 1.96 14.21 1.57
C ASN A 10 2.57 12.94 2.17
N LEU A 11 3.23 12.15 1.34
CA LEU A 11 3.72 10.83 1.71
C LEU A 11 5.23 10.80 1.88
N ALA A 12 5.70 10.10 2.91
CA ALA A 12 7.02 9.48 2.90
C ALA A 12 6.91 8.11 2.22
N LYS A 13 7.63 7.92 1.11
CA LYS A 13 7.82 6.63 0.44
C LYS A 13 9.12 5.98 0.93
N MET A 14 9.03 4.71 1.27
CA MET A 14 10.13 3.87 1.75
C MET A 14 10.13 2.54 1.02
N GLU A 15 11.31 1.98 0.78
CA GLU A 15 11.47 0.65 0.20
C GLU A 15 12.31 -0.23 1.12
N PHE A 16 11.77 -1.40 1.45
CA PHE A 16 12.40 -2.40 2.31
C PHE A 16 12.52 -3.73 1.58
N SER A 17 13.60 -4.47 1.81
CA SER A 17 13.73 -5.87 1.41
C SER A 17 14.12 -6.66 2.64
N VAL A 18 13.13 -7.32 3.25
CA VAL A 18 13.26 -7.98 4.57
C VAL A 18 12.38 -9.22 4.63
N HIS A 19 12.59 -10.07 5.64
CA HIS A 19 11.62 -11.09 5.98
C HIS A 19 10.31 -10.41 6.45
N PRO A 20 9.11 -10.89 6.04
CA PRO A 20 7.83 -10.27 6.39
C PRO A 20 7.66 -9.98 7.89
N ASP A 21 8.06 -10.91 8.75
CA ASP A 21 7.99 -10.77 10.21
C ASP A 21 8.73 -9.55 10.77
N TYR A 22 9.77 -9.06 10.07
CA TYR A 22 10.58 -7.91 10.51
C TYR A 22 10.11 -6.58 9.90
N TRP A 23 9.18 -6.60 8.94
CA TRP A 23 8.73 -5.37 8.28
C TRP A 23 8.12 -4.37 9.27
N LYS A 24 7.31 -4.85 10.23
CA LYS A 24 6.71 -4.01 11.29
C LYS A 24 7.76 -3.35 12.18
N ASP A 25 8.88 -4.01 12.45
CA ASP A 25 9.98 -3.44 13.24
C ASP A 25 10.65 -2.28 12.51
N GLU A 26 10.82 -2.37 11.18
CA GLU A 26 11.31 -1.25 10.37
C GLU A 26 10.35 -0.06 10.38
N LEU A 27 9.03 -0.31 10.34
CA LEU A 27 8.03 0.77 10.47
C LEU A 27 8.12 1.47 11.82
N ILE A 28 8.31 0.71 12.91
CA ILE A 28 8.48 1.28 14.26
C ILE A 28 9.73 2.15 14.31
N ARG A 29 10.86 1.68 13.76
CA ARG A 29 12.11 2.43 13.70
C ARG A 29 11.93 3.76 12.95
N VAL A 30 11.24 3.75 11.80
CA VAL A 30 10.99 4.98 11.03
C VAL A 30 10.03 5.92 11.77
N LYS A 31 8.96 5.41 12.38
CA LYS A 31 8.05 6.23 13.21
C LYS A 31 8.80 6.90 14.37
N GLN A 32 9.72 6.20 15.03
CA GLN A 32 10.54 6.78 16.11
C GLN A 32 11.46 7.89 15.60
N PHE A 33 12.05 7.71 14.42
CA PHE A 33 12.83 8.77 13.76
C PHE A 33 11.97 9.99 13.45
N PHE A 34 10.78 9.81 12.87
CA PHE A 34 9.85 10.91 12.58
C PHE A 34 9.47 11.68 13.85
N ILE A 35 9.09 10.98 14.92
CA ILE A 35 8.72 11.61 16.21
C ILE A 35 9.89 12.44 16.76
N SER A 36 11.11 11.92 16.67
CA SER A 36 12.32 12.62 17.15
C SER A 36 12.62 13.90 16.36
N ASN A 37 12.13 13.97 15.11
CA ASN A 37 12.25 15.12 14.21
C ASN A 37 10.96 15.95 14.12
N LYS A 38 9.97 15.72 15.00
CA LYS A 38 8.67 16.41 15.03
C LYS A 38 7.84 16.25 13.73
N ILE A 39 8.06 15.14 13.04
CA ILE A 39 7.26 14.68 11.90
C ILE A 39 6.24 13.67 12.45
N TYR A 40 4.98 13.81 12.05
CA TYR A 40 3.88 12.99 12.55
C TYR A 40 3.15 12.33 11.39
N THR A 41 2.86 11.05 11.53
CA THR A 41 2.02 10.32 10.59
C THR A 41 0.55 10.72 10.78
N THR A 42 -0.15 11.05 9.70
CA THR A 42 -1.52 11.62 9.74
C THR A 42 -2.61 10.72 9.15
N GLY A 43 -2.23 9.55 8.63
CA GLY A 43 -3.15 8.64 7.97
C GLY A 43 -2.73 7.18 8.10
N PRO A 44 -3.46 6.27 7.44
CA PRO A 44 -3.09 4.86 7.38
C PRO A 44 -1.75 4.67 6.67
N ILE A 45 -1.13 3.53 6.91
CA ILE A 45 0.06 3.11 6.15
C ILE A 45 -0.43 2.41 4.91
N ILE A 46 0.09 2.80 3.75
CA ILE A 46 -0.20 2.12 2.49
C ILE A 46 1.03 1.30 2.12
N PHE A 47 0.88 0.06 1.67
CA PHE A 47 2.02 -0.70 1.17
C PHE A 47 1.69 -1.63 0.00
N THR A 48 2.69 -1.89 -0.83
CA THR A 48 2.69 -3.00 -1.78
C THR A 48 3.71 -4.04 -1.31
N ARG A 49 3.52 -5.29 -1.71
CA ARG A 49 4.42 -6.38 -1.34
C ARG A 49 4.70 -7.28 -2.54
N GLU A 50 5.96 -7.68 -2.73
CA GLU A 50 6.37 -8.57 -3.81
C GLU A 50 7.43 -9.57 -3.31
N ILE A 51 7.34 -10.81 -3.77
CA ILE A 51 8.31 -11.85 -3.42
C ILE A 51 9.60 -11.60 -4.22
N THR A 52 10.73 -11.39 -3.53
CA THR A 52 12.03 -11.11 -4.17
C THR A 52 13.09 -12.16 -3.91
N GLY A 53 12.83 -13.12 -3.01
CA GLY A 53 13.73 -14.23 -2.70
C GLY A 53 13.01 -15.42 -2.07
N MET A 54 13.74 -16.43 -1.58
CA MET A 54 13.13 -17.62 -0.96
C MET A 54 12.38 -17.33 0.35
N ALA A 55 12.77 -16.27 1.07
CA ALA A 55 12.16 -15.88 2.35
C ALA A 55 12.08 -14.35 2.52
N GLU A 56 12.45 -13.59 1.49
CA GLU A 56 12.46 -12.13 1.53
C GLU A 56 11.33 -11.58 0.65
N MET A 57 10.75 -10.50 1.15
CA MET A 57 9.70 -9.75 0.48
C MET A 57 10.16 -8.30 0.35
N SER A 58 9.95 -7.73 -0.82
CA SER A 58 10.08 -6.30 -1.04
C SER A 58 8.79 -5.61 -0.65
N PHE A 59 8.90 -4.56 0.15
CA PHE A 59 7.80 -3.71 0.54
C PHE A 59 8.05 -2.29 0.05
N VAL A 60 7.11 -1.73 -0.70
CA VAL A 60 7.04 -0.29 -0.95
C VAL A 60 5.99 0.27 -0.01
N THR A 61 6.42 1.09 0.95
CA THR A 61 5.56 1.63 2.00
C THR A 61 5.40 3.14 1.85
N TYR A 62 4.20 3.63 2.09
CA TYR A 62 3.85 5.04 2.10
C TYR A 62 3.24 5.41 3.46
N MET A 63 3.76 6.45 4.10
CA MET A 63 3.20 7.02 5.32
C MET A 63 2.76 8.45 5.06
N ALA A 64 1.47 8.75 5.25
CA ALA A 64 0.98 10.11 5.19
C ALA A 64 1.54 10.93 6.36
N LEU A 65 2.02 12.14 6.06
CA LEU A 65 2.68 13.04 7.00
C LEU A 65 1.87 14.30 7.24
N ASN A 66 2.21 15.01 8.31
CA ASN A 66 1.61 16.30 8.65
C ASN A 66 2.16 17.47 7.83
N ASP A 67 3.30 17.31 7.18
CA ASP A 67 3.96 18.33 6.38
C ASP A 67 4.89 17.70 5.32
N GLU A 68 5.34 18.50 4.37
CA GLU A 68 6.38 18.11 3.41
C GLU A 68 7.70 17.87 4.14
N ILE A 69 8.49 16.91 3.64
CA ILE A 69 9.81 16.61 4.17
C ILE A 69 10.85 16.63 3.04
N GLU A 70 12.09 16.88 3.38
CA GLU A 70 13.20 16.59 2.47
C GLU A 70 13.40 15.07 2.37
N ASP A 71 13.99 14.61 1.26
CA ASP A 71 14.43 13.23 1.14
C ASP A 71 15.46 12.91 2.25
N ILE A 72 15.39 11.70 2.81
CA ILE A 72 16.30 11.23 3.86
C ILE A 72 17.00 9.96 3.33
N PRO A 73 18.10 10.10 2.56
CA PRO A 73 18.73 8.98 1.89
C PRO A 73 19.26 7.90 2.83
N GLU A 74 19.69 8.27 4.05
CA GLU A 74 20.25 7.29 5.01
C GLU A 74 19.20 6.29 5.50
N LEU A 75 17.92 6.64 5.38
CA LEU A 75 16.78 5.80 5.74
C LEU A 75 16.00 5.31 4.52
N ASN A 76 16.49 5.58 3.30
CA ASN A 76 15.78 5.29 2.05
C ASN A 76 14.37 5.88 2.01
N ILE A 77 14.20 7.11 2.54
CA ILE A 77 12.92 7.82 2.54
C ILE A 77 12.94 8.88 1.44
N LYS A 78 11.89 8.89 0.62
CA LYS A 78 11.63 9.93 -0.37
C LYS A 78 10.31 10.61 -0.12
N TYR A 79 10.24 11.92 -0.33
CA TYR A 79 8.97 12.61 -0.32
C TYR A 79 8.21 12.36 -1.63
N VAL A 80 6.91 12.08 -1.50
CA VAL A 80 5.98 11.89 -2.63
C VAL A 80 4.79 12.80 -2.38
N PRO A 81 4.52 13.78 -3.26
CA PRO A 81 3.42 14.72 -3.07
C PRO A 81 2.05 14.05 -2.97
N THR A 82 1.80 13.07 -3.84
CA THR A 82 0.54 12.31 -3.84
C THR A 82 0.77 10.90 -4.40
N LEU A 83 0.10 9.91 -3.79
CA LEU A 83 -0.17 8.62 -4.41
C LEU A 83 -1.60 8.66 -4.94
N GLU A 84 -1.78 8.47 -6.24
CA GLU A 84 -3.09 8.44 -6.88
C GLU A 84 -3.21 7.15 -7.69
N ILE A 85 -4.14 6.29 -7.29
CA ILE A 85 -4.44 5.02 -7.94
C ILE A 85 -5.95 5.00 -8.17
N PHE A 86 -6.36 5.18 -9.42
CA PHE A 86 -7.76 5.20 -9.80
C PHE A 86 -7.94 4.89 -11.29
N PRO A 87 -9.01 4.17 -11.68
CA PRO A 87 -9.97 3.52 -10.80
C PRO A 87 -9.42 2.21 -10.20
N THR A 88 -9.99 1.76 -9.08
CA THR A 88 -9.59 0.52 -8.40
C THR A 88 -10.78 -0.38 -8.11
N ILE A 89 -10.52 -1.68 -7.99
CA ILE A 89 -11.42 -2.62 -7.29
C ILE A 89 -10.87 -2.77 -5.87
N SER A 90 -11.68 -2.49 -4.86
CA SER A 90 -11.30 -2.61 -3.45
C SER A 90 -12.01 -3.77 -2.73
N HIS A 91 -11.29 -4.39 -1.78
CA HIS A 91 -11.87 -5.35 -0.86
C HIS A 91 -11.20 -5.31 0.52
N ARG A 92 -11.99 -5.50 1.58
CA ARG A 92 -11.50 -5.51 2.95
C ARG A 92 -10.96 -6.88 3.31
N CYS A 93 -9.88 -6.89 4.08
CA CYS A 93 -9.22 -8.07 4.61
C CYS A 93 -8.86 -7.83 6.08
N PHE A 94 -9.02 -8.84 6.93
CA PHE A 94 -8.80 -8.70 8.38
C PHE A 94 -7.60 -9.51 8.89
N ASP A 95 -7.02 -10.36 8.03
CA ASP A 95 -5.89 -11.22 8.36
C ASP A 95 -4.90 -11.24 7.17
N ASP A 96 -3.59 -11.13 7.45
CA ASP A 96 -2.58 -11.11 6.40
C ASP A 96 -2.34 -12.47 5.75
N GLU A 97 -2.78 -13.55 6.40
CA GLU A 97 -2.83 -14.91 5.84
C GLU A 97 -3.86 -15.02 4.69
N ASP A 98 -4.90 -14.17 4.68
CA ASP A 98 -5.99 -14.22 3.69
C ASP A 98 -5.71 -13.39 2.43
N PHE A 99 -4.57 -12.69 2.34
CA PHE A 99 -4.29 -11.77 1.22
C PHE A 99 -4.36 -12.45 -0.14
N GLU A 100 -3.82 -13.66 -0.27
CA GLU A 100 -3.84 -14.38 -1.56
C GLU A 100 -5.27 -14.77 -1.97
N GLU A 101 -6.13 -15.15 -1.01
CA GLU A 101 -7.55 -15.40 -1.29
C GLU A 101 -8.24 -14.13 -1.77
N VAL A 102 -7.96 -12.99 -1.12
CA VAL A 102 -8.54 -11.69 -1.51
C VAL A 102 -8.07 -11.27 -2.90
N TYR A 103 -6.80 -11.46 -3.24
CA TYR A 103 -6.29 -11.15 -4.59
C TYR A 103 -6.98 -11.97 -5.66
N GLU A 104 -7.14 -13.28 -5.45
CA GLU A 104 -7.85 -14.15 -6.38
C GLU A 104 -9.33 -13.75 -6.47
N GLY A 105 -9.94 -13.37 -5.36
CA GLY A 105 -11.29 -12.79 -5.35
C GLY A 105 -11.39 -11.56 -6.25
N ILE A 106 -10.47 -10.59 -6.11
CA ILE A 106 -10.46 -9.36 -6.90
C ILE A 106 -10.26 -9.67 -8.39
N LYS A 107 -9.34 -10.58 -8.73
CA LYS A 107 -9.11 -11.02 -10.12
C LYS A 107 -10.35 -11.67 -10.73
N ASN A 108 -11.01 -12.56 -9.99
CA ASN A 108 -12.23 -13.21 -10.44
C ASN A 108 -13.36 -12.20 -10.64
N HIS A 109 -13.52 -11.24 -9.73
CA HIS A 109 -14.50 -10.17 -9.88
C HIS A 109 -14.22 -9.28 -11.09
N ALA A 110 -12.96 -8.92 -11.34
CA ALA A 110 -12.58 -8.18 -12.54
C ALA A 110 -12.97 -8.96 -13.81
N LEU A 111 -12.66 -10.26 -13.85
CA LEU A 111 -12.98 -11.14 -14.98
C LEU A 111 -14.50 -11.28 -15.22
N GLU A 112 -15.29 -11.46 -14.15
CA GLU A 112 -16.75 -11.56 -14.21
C GLU A 112 -17.42 -10.29 -14.76
N HIS A 113 -16.75 -9.15 -14.61
CA HIS A 113 -17.24 -7.83 -15.02
C HIS A 113 -16.53 -7.28 -16.27
N GLU A 114 -15.75 -8.10 -16.97
CA GLU A 114 -15.02 -7.72 -18.19
C GLU A 114 -14.05 -6.54 -17.97
N LEU A 115 -13.52 -6.41 -16.75
CA LEU A 115 -12.51 -5.43 -16.38
C LEU A 115 -11.11 -6.02 -16.50
N THR A 116 -10.17 -5.22 -17.01
CA THR A 116 -8.75 -5.58 -17.04
C THR A 116 -8.05 -4.93 -15.85
N LEU A 117 -7.35 -5.70 -15.03
CA LEU A 117 -6.47 -5.13 -14.00
C LEU A 117 -5.14 -4.73 -14.62
N SER A 118 -4.57 -3.62 -14.16
CA SER A 118 -3.20 -3.22 -14.54
C SER A 118 -2.16 -4.25 -14.06
N ASP A 119 -0.95 -4.17 -14.59
CA ASP A 119 0.19 -5.00 -14.17
C ASP A 119 0.83 -4.54 -12.86
N LYS A 120 0.25 -3.52 -12.20
CA LYS A 120 0.75 -2.98 -10.93
C LYS A 120 0.40 -3.89 -9.75
N PRO A 121 1.19 -3.84 -8.66
CA PRO A 121 0.90 -4.62 -7.47
C PRO A 121 -0.39 -4.18 -6.76
N PHE A 122 -0.89 -5.05 -5.89
CA PHE A 122 -1.98 -4.71 -4.97
C PHE A 122 -1.51 -3.71 -3.90
N TYR A 123 -2.31 -2.67 -3.67
CA TYR A 123 -2.06 -1.65 -2.65
C TYR A 123 -2.88 -1.97 -1.40
N HIS A 124 -2.22 -2.04 -0.25
CA HIS A 124 -2.82 -2.38 1.04
C HIS A 124 -2.89 -1.14 1.91
N VAL A 125 -4.09 -0.67 2.22
CA VAL A 125 -4.31 0.38 3.21
C VAL A 125 -4.46 -0.28 4.58
N MET A 126 -3.43 -0.19 5.41
CA MET A 126 -3.40 -0.76 6.75
C MET A 126 -3.93 0.23 7.78
N VAL A 127 -4.97 -0.18 8.50
CA VAL A 127 -5.61 0.58 9.58
C VAL A 127 -5.50 -0.19 10.88
N ASP A 128 -4.85 0.42 11.87
CA ASP A 128 -4.78 -0.12 13.22
C ASP A 128 -6.09 0.14 13.97
N TYR A 129 -6.64 -0.86 14.66
CA TYR A 129 -7.76 -0.70 15.59
C TYR A 129 -7.44 -1.36 16.93
N PHE A 130 -8.32 -1.17 17.93
CA PHE A 130 -8.10 -1.75 19.25
C PHE A 130 -8.09 -3.29 19.19
N GLY A 131 -6.90 -3.87 19.32
CA GLY A 131 -6.71 -5.32 19.36
C GLY A 131 -6.44 -5.99 18.02
N GLY A 132 -6.19 -5.24 16.94
CA GLY A 132 -5.87 -5.83 15.64
C GLY A 132 -5.58 -4.83 14.54
N GLN A 133 -5.48 -5.34 13.32
CA GLN A 133 -5.25 -4.57 12.10
C GLN A 133 -6.27 -4.99 11.05
N ALA A 134 -6.75 -4.03 10.27
CA ALA A 134 -7.58 -4.28 9.11
C ALA A 134 -6.89 -3.70 7.89
N TYR A 135 -7.20 -4.29 6.74
CA TYR A 135 -6.63 -3.91 5.45
C TYR A 135 -7.75 -3.63 4.47
N GLU A 136 -7.55 -2.61 3.65
CA GLU A 136 -8.32 -2.42 2.41
C GLU A 136 -7.35 -2.61 1.24
N ILE A 137 -7.62 -3.62 0.42
CA ILE A 137 -6.76 -4.02 -0.68
C ILE A 137 -7.35 -3.46 -1.97
N HIS A 138 -6.56 -2.65 -2.68
CA HIS A 138 -6.92 -2.05 -3.96
C HIS A 138 -6.10 -2.66 -5.09
N ALA A 139 -6.78 -3.02 -6.17
CA ALA A 139 -6.17 -3.34 -7.46
C ALA A 139 -6.55 -2.28 -8.49
N GLU A 140 -5.57 -1.71 -9.18
CA GLU A 140 -5.82 -0.72 -10.22
C GLU A 140 -6.36 -1.37 -11.49
N ILE A 141 -7.38 -0.75 -12.06
CA ILE A 141 -7.99 -1.16 -13.32
C ILE A 141 -7.23 -0.48 -14.46
N ASP A 142 -6.87 -1.26 -15.47
CA ASP A 142 -6.31 -0.75 -16.71
C ASP A 142 -7.42 -0.12 -17.57
N MET A 143 -7.32 1.20 -17.75
CA MET A 143 -8.24 1.98 -18.55
C MET A 143 -7.80 2.08 -20.02
N ASP A 144 -6.57 1.71 -20.35
CA ASP A 144 -6.01 1.83 -21.71
C ASP A 144 -6.52 0.72 -22.67
N GLY A 145 -7.38 -0.18 -22.17
CA GLY A 145 -8.08 -1.21 -22.94
C GLY A 145 -9.57 -0.94 -23.20
N VAL A 146 -10.12 0.18 -22.72
CA VAL A 146 -11.52 0.54 -22.93
C VAL A 146 -11.60 1.52 -24.09
N ASP A 147 -11.86 1.01 -25.31
CA ASP A 147 -12.34 1.85 -26.40
C ASP A 147 -13.60 2.57 -25.91
N MET A 148 -13.46 3.87 -25.60
CA MET A 148 -14.61 4.74 -25.39
C MET A 148 -15.24 5.00 -26.76
N GLU A 149 -16.10 4.08 -27.22
CA GLU A 149 -17.07 4.34 -28.30
C GLU A 149 -18.17 5.31 -27.86
#